data_AF-A0A564YW92-F1
#
_entry.id   AF-A0A564YW92-F1
#
_cell.length_a   1.000
_cell.length_b   1.000
_cell.length_c   1.000
_cell.angle_alpha   90.00
_cell.angle_beta   90.00
_cell.angle_gamma   90.00
#
_symmetry.space_group_name_H-M   'P 1'
#
loop_
_entity.id
_entity.type
_entity.pdbx_description
1 polymer ?
#
loop_
_entity_poly.entity_id
_entity_poly.type
_entity_poly.pdbx_seq_one_letter_code
_entity_poly.pdbx_strand_id
1 'polypeptide(L)'
;MAVPFSNTHLRVPPGFANILWCLAREVLREQPDNIIQFGMEYFKKLLLIRRETGEDDIAKLGAVSDDRYYNDHSFKIPSSTFNSDMANP
;
A
#
# COMPACT_ATOMS: atom_id res chain seq x y z
N MET A 1 17.92 7.68 -9.80
CA MET A 1 16.48 7.99 -10.01
C MET A 1 16.01 7.21 -11.23
N ALA A 2 15.14 6.21 -11.04
CA ALA A 2 14.62 5.44 -12.16
C ALA A 2 13.39 6.16 -12.73
N VAL A 3 13.56 6.80 -13.89
CA VAL A 3 12.45 7.33 -14.69
C VAL A 3 11.64 6.12 -15.17
N PRO A 4 10.29 6.11 -15.05
CA PRO A 4 9.52 4.96 -15.49
C PRO A 4 9.54 4.90 -17.03
N PHE A 5 10.43 4.07 -17.56
CA PHE A 5 10.51 3.70 -18.97
C PHE A 5 9.34 2.76 -19.32
N SER A 6 8.15 3.31 -19.43
CA SER A 6 7.25 3.01 -20.54
C SER A 6 5.97 3.81 -20.41
N ASN A 7 5.57 4.43 -21.52
CA ASN A 7 4.28 5.04 -21.72
C ASN A 7 3.23 3.93 -21.93
N THR A 8 3.03 3.08 -20.92
CA THR A 8 1.95 2.11 -20.90
C THR A 8 0.78 2.70 -20.11
N HIS A 9 -0.38 2.77 -20.74
CA HIS A 9 -1.62 3.22 -20.09
C HIS A 9 -2.06 2.32 -18.92
N LEU A 10 -1.42 1.16 -18.74
CA LEU A 10 -1.76 0.16 -17.73
C LEU A 10 -0.70 0.16 -16.63
N ARG A 11 -1.00 0.84 -15.53
CA ARG A 11 -0.22 0.79 -14.28
C ARG A 11 -0.91 -0.11 -13.27
N VAL A 12 -0.13 -0.89 -12.55
CA VAL A 12 -0.62 -1.67 -11.42
C VAL A 12 -1.02 -0.70 -10.29
N PRO A 13 -2.23 -0.82 -9.72
CA PRO A 13 -2.63 0.02 -8.60
C PRO A 13 -1.70 -0.18 -7.39
N PRO A 14 -1.38 0.88 -6.64
CA PRO A 14 -0.54 0.78 -5.45
C PRO A 14 -1.23 -0.12 -4.40
N GLY A 15 -0.44 -0.95 -3.70
CA GLY A 15 -0.95 -1.91 -2.72
C GLY A 15 -1.62 -3.16 -3.29
N PHE A 16 -1.81 -3.26 -4.62
CA PHE A 16 -2.40 -4.46 -5.25
C PHE A 16 -1.56 -5.72 -5.00
N ALA A 17 -0.24 -5.59 -5.05
CA ALA A 17 0.68 -6.69 -4.77
C ALA A 17 0.51 -7.23 -3.34
N ASN A 18 0.27 -6.36 -2.35
CA ASN A 18 0.07 -6.77 -0.96
C ASN A 18 -1.20 -7.59 -0.78
N ILE A 19 -2.28 -7.24 -1.46
CA ILE A 19 -3.54 -8.00 -1.45
C ILE A 19 -3.27 -9.44 -1.92
N LEU A 20 -2.57 -9.59 -3.04
CA LEU A 20 -2.21 -10.90 -3.60
C LEU A 20 -1.28 -11.68 -2.67
N TRP A 21 -0.29 -11.01 -2.09
CA TRP A 21 0.66 -11.63 -1.18
C TRP A 21 -0.01 -12.16 0.08
N CYS A 22 -0.94 -11.39 0.66
CA CYS A 22 -1.73 -11.84 1.80
C CYS A 22 -2.61 -13.04 1.46
N LEU A 23 -3.32 -13.02 0.33
CA LEU A 23 -4.11 -14.18 -0.11
C LEU A 23 -3.20 -15.41 -0.27
N ALA A 24 -2.08 -15.28 -0.99
CA ALA A 24 -1.15 -16.39 -1.21
C ALA A 24 -0.63 -16.96 0.11
N ARG A 25 -0.33 -16.10 1.09
CA ARG A 25 0.12 -16.52 2.42
C ARG A 25 -0.94 -17.30 3.17
N GLU A 26 -2.20 -16.90 3.11
CA GLU A 26 -3.29 -17.63 3.77
C GLU A 26 -3.62 -18.94 3.04
N VAL A 27 -3.53 -18.98 1.71
CA VAL A 27 -3.62 -20.23 0.93
C VAL A 27 -2.53 -21.22 1.34
N LEU A 28 -1.29 -20.76 1.49
CA LEU A 28 -0.17 -21.61 1.91
C LEU A 28 -0.30 -22.11 3.36
N ARG A 29 -1.03 -21.38 4.20
CA ARG A 29 -1.28 -21.75 5.61
C ARG A 29 -2.38 -22.78 5.74
N GLU A 30 -3.52 -22.55 5.11
CA GLU A 30 -4.70 -23.41 5.25
C GLU A 30 -4.68 -24.60 4.28
N GLN A 31 -3.86 -24.55 3.23
CA GLN A 31 -3.75 -25.59 2.20
C GLN A 31 -5.14 -26.10 1.72
N PRO A 32 -6.05 -25.20 1.29
CA PRO A 32 -7.40 -25.58 0.94
C PRO A 32 -7.45 -26.37 -0.37
N ASP A 33 -8.33 -27.38 -0.43
CA ASP A 33 -8.56 -28.17 -1.65
C ASP A 33 -9.12 -27.32 -2.81
N ASN A 34 -9.90 -26.27 -2.49
CA ASN A 34 -10.47 -25.35 -3.48
C ASN A 34 -10.05 -23.90 -3.22
N ILE A 35 -8.99 -23.49 -3.91
CA ILE A 35 -8.39 -22.14 -3.81
C ILE A 35 -9.38 -21.04 -4.23
N ILE A 36 -10.23 -21.29 -5.22
CA ILE A 36 -11.17 -20.28 -5.73
C ILE A 36 -12.25 -19.97 -4.69
N GLN A 37 -12.83 -21.02 -4.10
CA GLN A 37 -13.81 -20.87 -3.02
C GLN A 37 -13.20 -20.15 -1.82
N PHE A 38 -12.01 -20.58 -1.40
CA PHE A 38 -11.27 -19.94 -0.31
C PHE A 38 -11.01 -18.45 -0.58
N GLY A 39 -10.54 -18.10 -1.78
CA GLY A 39 -10.30 -16.72 -2.16
C GLY A 39 -11.56 -15.85 -2.13
N MET A 40 -12.70 -16.37 -2.58
CA MET A 40 -13.97 -15.65 -2.50
C MET A 40 -14.37 -15.36 -1.04
N GLU A 41 -14.27 -16.35 -0.16
CA GLU A 41 -14.59 -16.20 1.26
C GLU A 41 -13.62 -15.25 1.96
N TYR A 42 -12.33 -15.36 1.67
CA TYR A 42 -11.30 -14.47 2.17
C TYR A 42 -11.58 -13.00 1.79
N PHE A 43 -11.86 -12.72 0.51
CA PHE A 43 -12.16 -11.35 0.09
C PHE A 43 -13.48 -10.82 0.63
N LYS A 44 -14.51 -11.68 0.77
CA LYS A 44 -15.76 -11.29 1.44
C LYS A 44 -15.51 -10.87 2.89
N LYS A 45 -14.68 -11.63 3.62
CA LYS A 45 -14.30 -11.31 4.99
C LYS A 45 -13.55 -9.97 5.08
N LEU A 46 -12.59 -9.73 4.18
CA LEU A 46 -11.86 -8.45 4.13
C LEU A 46 -12.78 -7.26 3.85
N LEU A 47 -13.74 -7.40 2.93
CA LEU A 47 -14.71 -6.34 2.63
C LEU A 47 -15.65 -6.04 3.80
N LEU A 48 -16.05 -7.08 4.55
CA LEU A 48 -16.86 -6.92 5.74
C LEU A 48 -16.09 -6.18 6.84
N ILE A 49 -14.87 -6.60 7.14
CA ILE A 49 -13.99 -5.93 8.11
C ILE A 49 -13.82 -4.45 7.71
N ARG A 50 -13.49 -4.18 6.44
CA ARG A 50 -13.35 -2.81 5.94
C ARG A 50 -14.60 -1.95 6.15
N ARG A 51 -15.80 -2.53 6.01
CA ARG A 51 -17.06 -1.81 6.25
C ARG A 51 -17.26 -1.51 7.74
N GLU A 52 -16.86 -2.42 8.61
CA GLU A 52 -17.09 -2.34 10.06
C GLU A 52 -16.05 -1.47 10.78
N THR A 53 -14.75 -1.65 10.51
CA THR A 53 -13.67 -0.87 11.14
C THR A 53 -13.25 0.37 10.35
N GLY A 54 -13.58 0.49 9.07
CA GLY A 54 -13.32 1.68 8.25
C GLY A 54 -11.85 1.96 7.89
N GLU A 55 -10.88 1.39 8.63
CA GLU A 55 -9.48 1.83 8.61
C GLU A 55 -8.45 0.73 8.24
N ASP A 56 -8.77 -0.55 8.44
CA ASP A 56 -7.83 -1.66 8.21
C ASP A 56 -7.83 -2.19 6.77
N ASP A 57 -7.52 -1.32 5.80
CA ASP A 57 -7.34 -1.75 4.41
C ASP A 57 -5.88 -2.11 4.12
N ILE A 58 -5.60 -3.41 3.95
CA ILE A 58 -4.28 -3.95 3.61
C ILE A 58 -3.71 -3.26 2.36
N ALA A 59 -4.57 -2.90 1.41
CA ALA A 59 -4.17 -2.18 0.20
C ALA A 59 -3.61 -0.79 0.52
N LYS A 60 -4.23 -0.05 1.46
CA LYS A 60 -3.74 1.28 1.86
C LYS A 60 -2.42 1.18 2.61
N LEU A 61 -2.29 0.22 3.53
CA LEU A 61 -1.04 0.00 4.28
C LEU A 61 0.11 -0.39 3.35
N GLY A 62 -0.18 -1.23 2.37
CA GLY A 62 0.75 -1.60 1.29
C GLY A 62 1.15 -0.39 0.46
N ALA A 63 0.17 0.40 -0.01
CA ALA A 63 0.41 1.61 -0.80
C ALA A 63 1.28 2.64 -0.07
N VAL A 64 1.05 2.88 1.23
CA VAL A 64 1.88 3.77 2.06
C VAL A 64 3.31 3.23 2.20
N SER A 65 3.47 1.92 2.24
CA SER A 65 4.79 1.29 2.32
C SER A 65 5.55 1.39 1.00
N ASP A 66 4.88 1.19 -0.13
CA ASP A 66 5.46 1.38 -1.46
C ASP A 66 5.83 2.85 -1.70
N ASP A 67 4.96 3.80 -1.31
CA ASP A 67 5.21 5.23 -1.47
C ASP A 67 6.46 5.69 -0.69
N ARG A 68 6.65 5.20 0.54
CA ARG A 68 7.89 5.46 1.31
C ARG A 68 9.15 4.99 0.59
N TYR A 69 9.09 3.89 -0.16
CA TYR A 69 10.25 3.35 -0.88
C TYR A 69 10.61 4.18 -2.11
N TYR A 70 9.60 4.70 -2.84
CA TYR A 70 9.82 5.48 -4.06
C TYR A 70 9.99 6.98 -3.81
N ASN A 71 9.32 7.51 -2.80
CA ASN A 71 9.26 8.94 -2.50
C ASN A 71 9.69 9.18 -1.05
N ASP A 72 10.91 8.80 -0.67
CA ASP A 72 11.37 8.97 0.72
C ASP A 72 11.19 10.43 1.19
N HIS A 73 10.34 10.62 2.21
CA HIS A 73 10.05 11.92 2.81
C HIS A 73 10.92 12.21 4.03
N SER A 74 11.85 11.32 4.38
CA SER A 74 12.71 11.44 5.57
C SER A 74 13.52 12.74 5.63
N PHE A 75 13.76 13.38 4.48
CA PHE A 75 14.53 14.62 4.37
C PHE A 75 13.71 15.85 3.95
N LYS A 76 12.37 15.78 3.96
CA LYS A 76 11.54 16.96 3.68
C LYS A 76 11.60 17.91 4.88
N ILE A 77 12.51 18.87 4.83
CA ILE A 77 12.59 19.97 5.80
C ILE A 77 11.29 20.78 5.69
N PRO A 78 10.53 20.99 6.78
CA PRO A 78 9.36 21.84 6.74
C PRO A 78 9.81 23.27 6.42
N SER A 79 9.16 23.88 5.42
CA SER A 79 9.46 25.25 4.96
C SER A 79 9.32 26.32 6.06
N SER A 80 8.70 25.98 7.19
CA SER A 80 8.61 26.84 8.38
C SER A 80 9.95 27.10 9.05
N THR A 81 10.95 26.21 8.92
CA THR A 81 12.24 26.34 9.60
C THR A 81 13.19 27.31 8.87
N PHE A 82 12.99 27.58 7.57
CA PHE A 82 13.88 28.47 6.81
C PHE A 82 13.62 29.96 7.03
N ASN A 83 12.44 30.34 7.56
CA ASN A 83 12.06 31.75 7.72
C ASN A 83 12.43 32.36 9.08
N SER A 84 12.81 31.55 10.08
CA SER A 84 13.24 32.08 11.40
C SER A 84 14.69 32.56 11.42
N ASP A 85 15.55 31.96 10.58
CA ASP A 85 17.00 32.11 10.74
C ASP A 85 17.60 33.23 9.86
N MET A 86 16.81 33.81 8.93
CA MET A 86 17.20 34.98 8.13
C MET A 86 16.61 36.31 8.61
N ALA A 87 15.87 36.31 9.73
CA ALA A 87 15.11 37.47 10.20
C ALA A 87 15.73 38.21 11.41
N ASN A 88 17.02 38.05 11.69
CA ASN A 88 17.72 38.89 12.68
C ASN A 88 19.08 39.39 12.15
N PRO A 89 19.26 40.73 11.98
CA PRO A 89 20.55 41.34 11.63
C PRO A 89 21.57 41.31 12.78
#